data_AF-A0A353WXS0-F1
#
_entry.id   AF-A0A353WXS0-F1
#
_cell.length_a   1.000
_cell.length_b   1.000
_cell.length_c   1.000
_cell.angle_alpha   90.00
_cell.angle_beta   90.00
_cell.angle_gamma   90.00
#
_symmetry.space_group_name_H-M   'P 1'
#
loop_
_entity.id
_entity.type
_entity.pdbx_description
1 polymer ?
#
loop_
_entity_poly.entity_id
_entity_poly.type
_entity_poly.pdbx_seq_one_letter_code
_entity_poly.pdbx_strand_id
1 'polypeptide(L)'
;MDRRIWLPFLWVILFISIMHPVFAQDTDVKKESERLARKIRFYADEFFRIGDFQQALQAYQDVDSISPDNPVVKLKLGICNLELKNHERALGLLKSLSESEKAPEKSRYHLARAYHINGMFFEAIQQLELEQDFVMKQEKKDESYLEYINVLIERCENGIWLTQSEIPNIVIENLGPKVNSPQSDYAPLISRNENLLIFTSRRTHPNELPDPFSGESFEDIYYSIRFNNEWAKSEPIGENINSKGYHDAAVALSPDGSNLVVFKGGTAQLGARLVSNLMTSKRTPEGWSEPEMIEGKINSAYWEPSATISDDENTMIFSSNKPGGYGGMDLYMVKKLPNGQWAEPFNMGGRINTPSDEDGPFLHPDGNKLYFSSKGHNSMGGYDIFITEYDEALESWILPRNMGSPINTPEDDIYFVWSTDGERAYFSSEREDSQGKTDIYLLSRQDDHLADVYLNASLIESSDKVPMKAAIRIRDSFSNFIVHIVNTNAEDGKFDVVLKSGRKYLFEITPENQPTIYMDVLVPEFEEFQAYEKTYYIDKTVIRQ
;
A
#
# COMPACT_ATOMS: atom_id res chain seq x y z
N MET A 1 19.33 -25.43 13.56
CA MET A 1 20.32 -26.32 12.92
C MET A 1 21.71 -25.72 13.14
N ASP A 2 22.73 -26.54 13.32
CA ASP A 2 23.95 -26.34 14.13
C ASP A 2 24.72 -24.99 14.02
N ARG A 3 24.95 -24.34 15.18
CA ARG A 3 25.82 -23.15 15.38
C ARG A 3 27.31 -23.54 15.44
N ARG A 4 27.86 -24.14 14.36
CA ARG A 4 29.28 -24.55 14.31
C ARG A 4 29.97 -24.34 12.97
N ILE A 5 29.82 -23.16 12.34
CA ILE A 5 30.61 -22.81 11.14
C ILE A 5 31.23 -21.40 11.23
N TRP A 6 31.13 -20.70 12.37
CA TRP A 6 31.87 -19.44 12.56
C TRP A 6 33.16 -19.69 13.35
N LEU A 7 34.27 -19.27 12.75
CA LEU A 7 35.71 -19.39 13.08
C LEU A 7 36.47 -20.46 12.26
N PRO A 8 37.41 -20.07 11.38
CA PRO A 8 38.38 -18.99 11.61
C PRO A 8 38.43 -17.93 10.49
N PHE A 9 37.89 -16.74 10.78
CA PHE A 9 38.17 -15.50 10.05
C PHE A 9 38.99 -14.59 10.98
N LEU A 10 40.23 -14.96 11.21
CA LEU A 10 41.28 -14.15 11.85
C LEU A 10 42.56 -14.95 11.57
N TRP A 11 43.64 -14.32 11.10
CA TRP A 11 44.92 -14.92 10.64
C TRP A 11 45.20 -15.01 9.12
N VAL A 12 44.77 -14.04 8.30
CA VAL A 12 45.42 -13.78 6.98
C VAL A 12 45.78 -12.31 6.79
N ILE A 13 46.02 -11.58 7.89
CA ILE A 13 46.66 -10.25 7.85
C ILE A 13 47.90 -10.32 8.73
N LEU A 14 48.97 -10.96 8.24
CA LEU A 14 50.36 -10.65 8.58
C LEU A 14 51.26 -11.63 7.79
N PHE A 15 51.94 -11.14 6.77
CA PHE A 15 53.33 -11.46 6.37
C PHE A 15 53.53 -11.09 4.88
N ILE A 16 53.86 -9.82 4.63
CA ILE A 16 54.55 -9.44 3.39
C ILE A 16 55.78 -8.62 3.81
N SER A 17 56.90 -9.32 3.96
CA SER A 17 58.21 -8.70 3.93
C SER A 17 59.27 -9.77 3.70
N ILE A 18 59.61 -10.09 2.45
CA ILE A 18 61.00 -10.29 1.95
C ILE A 18 60.96 -10.11 0.42
N MET A 19 61.81 -9.23 -0.11
CA MET A 19 61.98 -8.98 -1.54
C MET A 19 62.74 -10.11 -2.27
N HIS A 20 62.27 -10.45 -3.48
CA HIS A 20 62.95 -10.93 -4.72
C HIS A 20 62.22 -12.12 -5.38
N PRO A 21 62.26 -12.30 -6.73
CA PRO A 21 61.85 -11.42 -7.84
C PRO A 21 60.35 -11.60 -8.20
N VAL A 22 59.67 -10.50 -8.54
CA VAL A 22 58.22 -10.29 -8.33
C VAL A 22 57.26 -10.88 -9.40
N PHE A 23 57.70 -11.57 -10.44
CA PHE A 23 56.78 -11.92 -11.55
C PHE A 23 56.04 -13.26 -11.45
N ALA A 24 56.49 -14.22 -10.63
CA ALA A 24 55.86 -15.54 -10.55
C ALA A 24 54.83 -15.70 -9.41
N GLN A 25 55.04 -15.02 -8.27
CA GLN A 25 54.11 -15.03 -7.14
C GLN A 25 52.82 -14.26 -7.44
N ASP A 26 52.90 -13.20 -8.24
CA ASP A 26 51.76 -12.33 -8.55
C ASP A 26 50.67 -13.05 -9.37
N THR A 27 51.08 -13.98 -10.24
CA THR A 27 50.15 -14.77 -11.07
C THR A 27 49.40 -15.84 -10.28
N ASP A 28 50.02 -16.44 -9.26
CA ASP A 28 49.36 -17.47 -8.44
C ASP A 28 48.43 -16.83 -7.40
N VAL A 29 48.84 -15.70 -6.79
CA VAL A 29 47.96 -14.91 -5.91
C VAL A 29 46.71 -14.43 -6.66
N LYS A 30 46.88 -13.94 -7.90
CA LYS A 30 45.75 -13.53 -8.75
C LYS A 30 44.82 -14.69 -9.11
N LYS A 31 45.35 -15.88 -9.41
CA LYS A 31 44.52 -17.06 -9.69
C LYS A 31 43.76 -17.53 -8.45
N GLU A 32 44.39 -17.46 -7.27
CA GLU A 32 43.74 -17.81 -6.01
C GLU A 32 42.64 -16.80 -5.64
N SER A 33 42.87 -15.51 -5.84
CA SER A 33 41.85 -14.48 -5.60
C SER A 33 40.66 -14.62 -6.57
N GLU A 34 40.91 -14.90 -7.85
CA GLU A 34 39.86 -15.21 -8.83
C GLU A 34 39.10 -16.50 -8.50
N ARG A 35 39.77 -17.51 -7.93
CA ARG A 35 39.11 -18.74 -7.46
C ARG A 35 38.25 -18.47 -6.23
N LEU A 36 38.72 -17.64 -5.31
CA LEU A 36 37.95 -17.23 -4.13
C LEU A 36 36.72 -16.43 -4.53
N ALA A 37 36.87 -15.41 -5.38
CA ALA A 37 35.76 -14.59 -5.89
C ALA A 37 34.69 -15.45 -6.56
N ARG A 38 35.07 -16.47 -7.36
CA ARG A 38 34.11 -17.41 -7.96
C ARG A 38 33.33 -18.22 -6.92
N LYS A 39 33.97 -18.66 -5.85
CA LYS A 39 33.29 -19.40 -4.77
C LYS A 39 32.33 -18.49 -4.01
N ILE A 40 32.75 -17.28 -3.64
CA ILE A 40 31.88 -16.33 -2.93
C ILE A 40 30.69 -15.96 -3.80
N ARG A 41 30.92 -15.70 -5.10
CA ARG A 41 29.86 -15.42 -6.06
C ARG A 41 28.83 -16.55 -6.16
N PHE A 42 29.27 -17.82 -6.14
CA PHE A 42 28.32 -18.95 -6.14
C PHE A 42 27.36 -18.88 -4.95
N TYR A 43 27.86 -18.59 -3.74
CA TYR A 43 26.99 -18.41 -2.58
C TYR A 43 26.12 -17.15 -2.68
N ALA A 44 26.66 -16.05 -3.20
CA ALA A 44 25.90 -14.82 -3.44
C ALA A 44 24.73 -15.07 -4.40
N ASP A 45 24.96 -15.80 -5.49
CA ASP A 45 23.94 -16.18 -6.47
C ASP A 45 22.87 -17.09 -5.84
N GLU A 46 23.25 -17.99 -4.92
CA GLU A 46 22.29 -18.82 -4.16
C GLU A 46 21.44 -18.00 -3.18
N PHE A 47 22.04 -17.09 -2.40
CA PHE A 47 21.30 -16.17 -1.53
C PHE A 47 20.33 -15.30 -2.34
N PHE A 48 20.81 -14.75 -3.46
CA PHE A 48 19.99 -13.96 -4.38
C PHE A 48 18.81 -14.79 -4.91
N ARG A 49 19.03 -16.06 -5.26
CA ARG A 49 18.01 -16.96 -5.80
C ARG A 49 16.91 -17.27 -4.78
N ILE A 50 17.25 -17.36 -3.49
CA ILE A 50 16.27 -17.61 -2.42
C ILE A 50 15.67 -16.31 -1.84
N GLY A 51 16.01 -15.14 -2.38
CA GLY A 51 15.49 -13.85 -1.92
C GLY A 51 16.16 -13.31 -0.65
N ASP A 52 17.25 -13.92 -0.17
CA ASP A 52 18.05 -13.39 0.93
C ASP A 52 18.99 -12.30 0.42
N PHE A 53 18.40 -11.16 0.08
CA PHE A 53 19.13 -10.04 -0.51
C PHE A 53 20.15 -9.42 0.45
N GLN A 54 19.95 -9.55 1.76
CA GLN A 54 20.90 -9.06 2.76
C GLN A 54 22.21 -9.85 2.71
N GLN A 55 22.14 -11.19 2.75
CA GLN A 55 23.33 -12.02 2.62
C GLN A 55 23.92 -11.95 1.22
N ALA A 56 23.07 -11.88 0.18
CA ALA A 56 23.53 -11.70 -1.19
C ALA A 56 24.30 -10.39 -1.38
N LEU A 57 23.80 -9.27 -0.85
CA LEU A 57 24.45 -7.96 -0.91
C LEU A 57 25.86 -8.02 -0.30
N GLN A 58 25.98 -8.57 0.91
CA GLN A 58 27.27 -8.70 1.59
C GLN A 58 28.25 -9.55 0.75
N ALA A 59 27.80 -10.71 0.26
CA ALA A 59 28.64 -11.60 -0.52
C ALA A 59 29.06 -10.99 -1.87
N TYR A 60 28.17 -10.24 -2.55
CA TYR A 60 28.53 -9.55 -3.78
C TYR A 60 29.50 -8.37 -3.54
N GLN A 61 29.40 -7.68 -2.40
CA GLN A 61 30.38 -6.65 -2.03
C GLN A 61 31.76 -7.25 -1.82
N ASP A 62 31.84 -8.43 -1.19
CA ASP A 62 33.10 -9.16 -1.05
C ASP A 62 33.67 -9.55 -2.43
N VAL A 63 32.82 -10.01 -3.35
CA VAL A 63 33.25 -10.32 -4.73
C VAL A 63 33.77 -9.07 -5.46
N ASP A 64 33.07 -7.94 -5.35
CA ASP A 64 33.46 -6.67 -6.00
C ASP A 64 34.78 -6.12 -5.41
N SER A 65 35.03 -6.34 -4.11
CA SER A 65 36.30 -5.97 -3.47
C SER A 65 37.51 -6.77 -4.00
N ILE A 66 37.29 -8.02 -4.42
CA ILE A 66 38.34 -8.92 -4.93
C ILE A 66 38.51 -8.75 -6.45
N SER A 67 37.40 -8.58 -7.17
CA SER A 67 37.35 -8.49 -8.63
C SER A 67 36.45 -7.31 -9.04
N PRO A 68 36.95 -6.07 -8.92
CA PRO A 68 36.17 -4.89 -9.25
C PRO A 68 35.81 -4.87 -10.75
N ASP A 69 34.81 -4.06 -11.09
CA ASP A 69 34.35 -3.81 -12.47
C ASP A 69 33.72 -5.01 -13.19
N ASN A 70 33.24 -6.01 -12.43
CA ASN A 70 32.40 -7.05 -13.00
C ASN A 70 30.97 -6.52 -13.22
N PRO A 71 30.50 -6.33 -14.46
CA PRO A 71 29.20 -5.69 -14.73
C PRO A 71 28.02 -6.52 -14.22
N VAL A 72 28.14 -7.85 -14.16
CA VAL A 72 27.10 -8.72 -13.61
C VAL A 72 27.01 -8.58 -12.10
N VAL A 73 28.15 -8.47 -11.42
CA VAL A 73 28.18 -8.24 -9.95
C VAL A 73 27.62 -6.87 -9.63
N LYS A 74 27.98 -5.83 -10.39
CA LYS A 74 27.41 -4.48 -10.23
C LYS A 74 25.90 -4.45 -10.44
N LEU A 75 25.38 -5.17 -11.43
CA LEU A 75 23.94 -5.32 -11.63
C LEU A 75 23.29 -5.96 -10.40
N LYS A 76 23.85 -7.06 -9.91
CA LYS A 76 23.33 -7.77 -8.74
C LYS A 76 23.38 -6.94 -7.47
N LEU A 77 24.44 -6.14 -7.27
CA LEU A 77 24.53 -5.16 -6.20
C LEU A 77 23.42 -4.12 -6.31
N GLY A 78 23.20 -3.56 -7.50
CA GLY A 78 22.11 -2.63 -7.77
C GLY A 78 20.73 -3.21 -7.43
N ILE A 79 20.46 -4.44 -7.87
CA ILE A 79 19.20 -5.13 -7.58
C ILE A 79 19.06 -5.41 -6.08
N CYS A 80 20.09 -5.94 -5.40
CA CYS A 80 20.02 -6.17 -3.96
C CYS A 80 19.71 -4.86 -3.21
N ASN A 81 20.28 -3.73 -3.64
CA ASN A 81 19.96 -2.44 -3.03
C ASN A 81 18.51 -2.00 -3.30
N LEU A 82 17.92 -2.29 -4.47
CA LEU A 82 16.48 -2.06 -4.72
C LEU A 82 15.62 -2.89 -3.77
N GLU A 83 15.87 -4.20 -3.69
CA GLU A 83 15.05 -5.12 -2.87
C GLU A 83 15.23 -4.88 -1.36
N LEU A 84 16.35 -4.29 -0.95
CA LEU A 84 16.64 -3.87 0.43
C LEU A 84 16.31 -2.39 0.69
N LYS A 85 15.57 -1.74 -0.21
CA LYS A 85 15.09 -0.36 -0.07
C LYS A 85 16.18 0.71 0.10
N ASN A 86 17.40 0.41 -0.32
CA ASN A 86 18.50 1.38 -0.42
C ASN A 86 18.41 2.15 -1.74
N HIS A 87 17.31 2.91 -1.92
CA HIS A 87 16.87 3.46 -3.21
C HIS A 87 17.90 4.35 -3.91
N GLU A 88 18.49 5.31 -3.20
CA GLU A 88 19.51 6.20 -3.78
C GLU A 88 20.76 5.44 -4.21
N ARG A 89 21.19 4.47 -3.39
CA ARG A 89 22.38 3.65 -3.68
C ARG A 89 22.14 2.74 -4.87
N ALA A 90 20.95 2.16 -4.96
CA ALA A 90 20.54 1.36 -6.11
C ALA A 90 20.58 2.19 -7.39
N LEU A 91 19.98 3.39 -7.36
CA LEU A 91 19.97 4.32 -8.49
C LEU A 91 21.39 4.68 -8.93
N GLY A 92 22.27 5.07 -8.01
CA GLY A 92 23.66 5.40 -8.32
C GLY A 92 24.41 4.25 -9.00
N LEU A 93 24.29 3.02 -8.46
CA LEU A 93 24.92 1.83 -9.01
C LEU A 93 24.40 1.51 -10.42
N LEU A 94 23.07 1.44 -10.57
CA LEU A 94 22.42 1.04 -11.83
C LEU A 94 22.61 2.08 -12.92
N LYS A 95 22.62 3.37 -12.57
CA LYS A 95 22.89 4.46 -13.51
C LYS A 95 24.30 4.33 -14.07
N SER A 96 25.31 4.21 -13.21
CA SER A 96 26.70 4.04 -13.62
C SER A 96 26.94 2.79 -14.48
N LEU A 97 26.21 1.71 -14.20
CA LEU A 97 26.30 0.47 -14.96
C LEU A 97 25.71 0.62 -16.37
N SER A 98 24.56 1.30 -16.49
CA SER A 98 23.82 1.46 -17.75
C SER A 98 24.59 2.26 -18.81
N GLU A 99 25.52 3.11 -18.37
CA GLU A 99 26.40 3.91 -19.23
C GLU A 99 27.56 3.08 -19.82
N SER A 100 27.77 1.85 -19.33
CA SER A 100 28.83 0.96 -19.80
C SER A 100 28.45 0.19 -21.06
N GLU A 101 29.36 0.11 -22.03
CA GLU A 101 29.21 -0.76 -23.21
C GLU A 101 29.09 -2.26 -22.85
N LYS A 102 29.49 -2.66 -21.64
CA LYS A 102 29.43 -4.03 -21.14
C LYS A 102 28.24 -4.28 -20.21
N ALA A 103 27.26 -3.36 -20.18
CA ALA A 103 26.06 -3.51 -19.36
C ALA A 103 25.36 -4.85 -19.68
N PRO A 104 25.03 -5.67 -18.67
CA PRO A 104 24.30 -6.92 -18.90
C PRO A 104 22.89 -6.63 -19.43
N GLU A 105 22.25 -7.65 -20.03
CA GLU A 105 20.84 -7.56 -20.42
C GLU A 105 19.95 -7.12 -19.23
N LYS A 106 18.87 -6.41 -19.54
CA LYS A 106 17.92 -5.84 -18.56
C LYS A 106 18.51 -4.80 -17.60
N SER A 107 19.73 -4.31 -17.83
CA SER A 107 20.28 -3.20 -17.02
C SER A 107 19.43 -1.94 -17.12
N ARG A 108 18.88 -1.63 -18.30
CA ARG A 108 17.97 -0.48 -18.47
C ARG A 108 16.66 -0.67 -17.72
N TYR A 109 16.10 -1.87 -17.77
CA TYR A 109 14.93 -2.23 -16.98
C TYR A 109 15.16 -2.02 -15.48
N HIS A 110 16.27 -2.50 -14.92
CA HIS A 110 16.57 -2.30 -13.51
C HIS A 110 16.85 -0.84 -13.16
N LEU A 111 17.51 -0.09 -14.05
CA LEU A 111 17.66 1.36 -13.89
C LEU A 111 16.30 2.08 -13.92
N ALA A 112 15.38 1.67 -14.79
CA ALA A 112 14.03 2.22 -14.83
C ALA A 112 13.28 1.99 -13.52
N ARG A 113 13.36 0.76 -12.96
CA ARG A 113 12.82 0.48 -11.62
C ARG A 113 13.43 1.38 -10.55
N ALA A 114 14.73 1.63 -10.62
CA ALA A 114 15.39 2.54 -9.69
C ALA A 114 14.91 3.99 -9.85
N TYR A 115 14.72 4.47 -11.08
CA TYR A 115 14.13 5.79 -11.30
C TYR A 115 12.69 5.87 -10.77
N HIS A 116 11.85 4.87 -11.09
CA HIS A 116 10.46 4.78 -10.64
C HIS A 116 10.34 4.89 -9.11
N ILE A 117 11.13 4.08 -8.39
CA ILE A 117 11.05 4.03 -6.92
C ILE A 117 11.51 5.32 -6.24
N ASN A 118 12.36 6.10 -6.92
CA ASN A 118 12.80 7.41 -6.48
C ASN A 118 11.86 8.54 -6.97
N GLY A 119 10.68 8.21 -7.52
CA GLY A 119 9.71 9.19 -8.05
C GLY A 119 10.16 9.87 -9.35
N MET A 120 11.25 9.43 -9.97
CA MET A 120 11.80 9.96 -11.22
C MET A 120 11.13 9.32 -12.43
N PHE A 121 9.81 9.47 -12.52
CA PHE A 121 8.98 8.75 -13.49
C PHE A 121 9.33 9.06 -14.95
N PHE A 122 9.70 10.30 -15.27
CA PHE A 122 10.07 10.69 -16.63
C PHE A 122 11.36 10.00 -17.09
N GLU A 123 12.35 9.88 -16.21
CA GLU A 123 13.59 9.15 -16.45
C GLU A 123 13.35 7.64 -16.53
N ALA A 124 12.43 7.11 -15.73
CA ALA A 124 12.00 5.71 -15.80
C ALA A 124 11.41 5.37 -17.17
N ILE A 125 10.47 6.18 -17.67
CA ILE A 125 9.85 6.02 -19.00
C ILE A 125 10.93 6.00 -20.09
N GLN A 126 11.86 6.95 -20.09
CA GLN A 126 12.94 6.99 -21.07
C GLN A 126 13.77 5.70 -21.10
N GLN A 127 14.05 5.09 -19.94
CA GLN A 127 14.78 3.83 -19.89
C GLN A 127 13.94 2.63 -20.34
N LEU A 128 12.64 2.63 -20.04
CA LEU A 128 11.71 1.59 -20.46
C LEU A 128 11.48 1.61 -21.97
N GLU A 129 11.34 2.79 -22.58
CA GLU A 129 11.22 2.93 -24.03
C GLU A 129 12.47 2.41 -24.76
N LEU A 130 13.67 2.69 -24.22
CA LEU A 130 14.92 2.16 -24.77
C LEU A 130 15.03 0.63 -24.63
N GLU A 131 14.56 0.07 -23.51
CA GLU A 131 14.48 -1.37 -23.31
C GLU A 131 13.46 -2.02 -24.26
N GLN A 132 12.28 -1.41 -24.42
CA GLN A 132 11.23 -1.84 -25.33
C GLN A 132 11.75 -1.88 -26.78
N ASP A 133 12.41 -0.80 -27.22
CA ASP A 133 13.04 -0.69 -28.53
C ASP A 133 14.09 -1.78 -28.77
N PHE A 134 14.88 -2.10 -27.73
CA PHE A 134 15.87 -3.16 -27.79
C PHE A 134 15.21 -4.53 -27.98
N VAL A 135 14.19 -4.85 -27.19
CA VAL A 135 13.43 -6.11 -27.30
C VAL A 135 12.74 -6.22 -28.66
N MET A 136 12.16 -5.13 -29.15
CA MET A 136 11.46 -5.07 -30.45
C MET A 136 12.36 -5.32 -31.66
N LYS A 137 13.68 -5.09 -31.53
CA LYS A 137 14.68 -5.34 -32.58
C LYS A 137 15.23 -6.78 -32.56
N GLN A 138 14.91 -7.58 -31.56
CA GLN A 138 15.34 -8.98 -31.50
C GLN A 138 14.57 -9.85 -32.51
N GLU A 139 15.24 -10.88 -33.04
CA GLU A 139 14.61 -11.84 -33.96
C GLU A 139 13.45 -12.61 -33.31
N LYS A 140 13.61 -12.97 -32.03
CA LYS A 140 12.58 -13.63 -31.22
C LYS A 140 12.17 -12.70 -30.08
N LYS A 141 11.06 -12.00 -30.28
CA LYS A 141 10.49 -11.07 -29.31
C LYS A 141 9.79 -11.82 -28.18
N ASP A 142 10.00 -11.37 -26.96
CA ASP A 142 9.23 -11.82 -25.81
C ASP A 142 8.02 -10.89 -25.63
N GLU A 143 6.87 -11.29 -26.18
CA GLU A 143 5.62 -10.50 -26.11
C GLU A 143 5.16 -10.28 -24.67
N SER A 144 5.40 -11.26 -23.78
CA SER A 144 5.03 -11.13 -22.36
C SER A 144 5.88 -10.09 -21.65
N TYR A 145 7.17 -10.00 -21.99
CA TYR A 145 8.06 -8.99 -21.44
C TYR A 145 7.75 -7.59 -21.99
N LEU A 146 7.37 -7.48 -23.27
CA LEU A 146 6.91 -6.21 -23.85
C LEU A 146 5.64 -5.69 -23.18
N GLU A 147 4.66 -6.57 -22.95
CA GLU A 147 3.44 -6.19 -22.22
C GLU A 147 3.76 -5.72 -20.80
N TYR A 148 4.67 -6.43 -20.11
CA TYR A 148 5.14 -6.02 -18.80
C TYR A 148 5.82 -4.64 -18.81
N ILE A 149 6.65 -4.33 -19.83
CA ILE A 149 7.25 -2.99 -19.98
C ILE A 149 6.17 -1.92 -20.20
N ASN A 150 5.14 -2.20 -21.01
CA ASN A 150 4.05 -1.25 -21.23
C ASN A 150 3.31 -0.90 -19.93
N VAL A 151 3.01 -1.91 -19.10
CA VAL A 151 2.39 -1.71 -17.79
C VAL A 151 3.26 -0.83 -16.89
N LEU A 152 4.59 -1.00 -16.91
CA LEU A 152 5.49 -0.14 -16.14
C LEU A 152 5.55 1.29 -16.66
N ILE A 153 5.46 1.50 -17.97
CA ILE A 153 5.37 2.85 -18.56
C ILE A 153 4.06 3.51 -18.10
N GLU A 154 2.93 2.81 -18.18
CA GLU A 154 1.63 3.31 -17.71
C GLU A 154 1.67 3.70 -16.23
N ARG A 155 2.29 2.88 -15.37
CA ARG A 155 2.49 3.20 -13.94
C ARG A 155 3.32 4.47 -13.74
N CYS A 156 4.36 4.68 -14.55
CA CYS A 156 5.14 5.91 -14.49
C CYS A 156 4.30 7.13 -14.94
N GLU A 157 3.51 7.01 -16.00
CA GLU A 157 2.60 8.06 -16.47
C GLU A 157 1.55 8.42 -15.40
N ASN A 158 0.96 7.41 -14.76
CA ASN A 158 0.07 7.59 -13.62
C ASN A 158 0.80 8.31 -12.47
N GLY A 159 2.03 7.91 -12.15
CA GLY A 159 2.86 8.55 -11.14
C GLY A 159 3.08 10.04 -11.40
N ILE A 160 3.33 10.43 -12.66
CA ILE A 160 3.44 11.84 -13.05
C ILE A 160 2.16 12.61 -12.73
N TRP A 161 0.98 12.04 -13.03
CA TRP A 161 -0.29 12.71 -12.77
C TRP A 161 -0.66 12.75 -11.27
N LEU A 162 -0.46 11.63 -10.57
CA LEU A 162 -0.82 11.46 -9.16
C LEU A 162 0.06 12.26 -8.20
N THR A 163 1.27 12.63 -8.62
CA THR A 163 2.19 13.48 -7.84
C THR A 163 2.05 14.98 -8.13
N GLN A 164 1.30 15.37 -9.16
CA GLN A 164 1.03 16.79 -9.44
C GLN A 164 -0.06 17.39 -8.56
N SER A 165 -0.91 16.54 -7.96
CA SER A 165 -2.04 16.96 -7.14
C SER A 165 -1.75 16.64 -5.68
N GLU A 166 -0.90 17.46 -5.03
CA GLU A 166 -0.68 17.32 -3.59
C GLU A 166 -1.99 17.56 -2.83
N ILE A 167 -2.27 16.66 -1.89
CA ILE A 167 -3.33 16.86 -0.91
C ILE A 167 -2.78 17.83 0.16
N PRO A 168 -3.27 19.07 0.25
CA PRO A 168 -2.76 20.03 1.23
C PRO A 168 -3.18 19.63 2.65
N ASN A 169 -2.39 20.05 3.64
CA ASN A 169 -2.70 19.99 5.07
C ASN A 169 -2.84 18.57 5.65
N ILE A 170 -2.12 17.59 5.11
CA ILE A 170 -1.99 16.27 5.72
C ILE A 170 -0.56 16.01 6.19
N VAL A 171 -0.45 15.26 7.28
CA VAL A 171 0.82 14.75 7.82
C VAL A 171 0.71 13.24 7.85
N ILE A 172 1.70 12.58 7.28
CA ILE A 172 1.84 11.12 7.34
C ILE A 172 3.06 10.83 8.21
N GLU A 173 2.85 10.12 9.30
CA GLU A 173 3.88 9.83 10.29
C GLU A 173 3.99 8.32 10.50
N ASN A 174 5.22 7.81 10.53
CA ASN A 174 5.49 6.46 11.01
C ASN A 174 5.09 6.35 12.48
N LEU A 175 4.32 5.33 12.87
CA LEU A 175 3.88 5.17 14.28
C LEU A 175 5.01 4.83 15.26
N GLY A 176 6.24 4.67 14.78
CA GLY A 176 7.45 4.57 15.58
C GLY A 176 7.59 3.23 16.32
N PRO A 177 8.69 3.05 17.06
CA PRO A 177 9.10 1.75 17.63
C PRO A 177 8.21 1.25 18.78
N LYS A 178 7.24 2.06 19.22
CA LYS A 178 6.21 1.59 20.16
C LYS A 178 5.20 0.70 19.45
N VAL A 179 4.89 0.98 18.19
CA VAL A 179 3.92 0.22 17.39
C VAL A 179 4.64 -0.67 16.38
N ASN A 180 5.50 -0.10 15.54
CA ASN A 180 6.30 -0.78 14.51
C ASN A 180 7.58 -1.40 15.09
N SER A 181 8.24 -2.23 14.29
CA SER A 181 9.45 -2.98 14.60
C SER A 181 10.42 -3.01 13.41
N PRO A 182 11.63 -3.58 13.59
CA PRO A 182 12.55 -3.79 12.46
C PRO A 182 12.11 -4.90 11.46
N GLN A 183 10.89 -5.43 11.57
CA GLN A 183 10.28 -6.41 10.65
C GLN A 183 8.95 -5.82 10.15
N SER A 184 8.32 -6.44 9.15
CA SER A 184 7.06 -5.93 8.62
C SER A 184 5.94 -5.92 9.68
N ASP A 185 5.28 -4.78 9.81
CA ASP A 185 4.08 -4.54 10.61
C ASP A 185 3.02 -3.89 9.71
N TYR A 186 1.84 -4.49 9.59
CA TYR A 186 0.83 -4.10 8.58
C TYR A 186 -0.59 -4.53 8.97
N ALA A 187 -1.56 -4.24 8.10
CA ALA A 187 -2.99 -4.51 8.30
C ALA A 187 -3.55 -3.90 9.61
N PRO A 188 -3.43 -2.57 9.80
CA PRO A 188 -3.94 -1.91 10.99
C PRO A 188 -5.47 -1.96 11.04
N LEU A 189 -5.99 -2.26 12.23
CA LEU A 189 -7.40 -2.21 12.59
C LEU A 189 -7.55 -1.31 13.82
N ILE A 190 -8.52 -0.40 13.80
CA ILE A 190 -8.76 0.52 14.92
C ILE A 190 -10.16 0.37 15.47
N SER A 191 -10.31 0.52 16.79
CA SER A 191 -11.62 0.70 17.40
C SER A 191 -12.21 2.06 17.02
N ARG A 192 -13.54 2.20 17.06
CA ARG A 192 -14.26 3.45 16.74
C ARG A 192 -13.75 4.68 17.51
N ASN A 193 -13.34 4.49 18.75
CA ASN A 193 -12.81 5.57 19.60
C ASN A 193 -11.27 5.69 19.56
N GLU A 194 -10.60 4.97 18.65
CA GLU A 194 -9.16 4.96 18.45
C GLU A 194 -8.32 4.70 19.70
N ASN A 195 -8.88 3.97 20.67
CA ASN A 195 -8.15 3.59 21.88
C ASN A 195 -7.44 2.23 21.75
N LEU A 196 -7.72 1.49 20.69
CA LEU A 196 -7.19 0.17 20.41
C LEU A 196 -6.76 0.11 18.95
N LEU A 197 -5.52 -0.28 18.72
CA LEU A 197 -4.96 -0.66 17.42
C LEU A 197 -4.62 -2.14 17.48
N ILE A 198 -5.07 -2.92 16.50
CA ILE A 198 -4.70 -4.31 16.28
C ILE A 198 -4.05 -4.39 14.91
N PHE A 199 -2.99 -5.19 14.75
CA PHE A 199 -2.26 -5.29 13.49
C PHE A 199 -1.51 -6.61 13.38
N THR A 200 -1.07 -6.93 12.18
CA THR A 200 -0.27 -8.12 11.86
C THR A 200 1.22 -7.76 11.89
N SER A 201 2.05 -8.67 12.41
CA SER A 201 3.49 -8.46 12.54
C SER A 201 4.29 -9.71 12.18
N ARG A 202 5.46 -9.50 11.58
CA ARG A 202 6.46 -10.53 11.25
C ARG A 202 7.65 -10.52 12.22
N ARG A 203 7.47 -9.98 13.43
CA ARG A 203 8.51 -9.91 14.47
C ARG A 203 9.12 -11.27 14.77
N THR A 204 10.42 -11.29 15.03
CA THR A 204 11.12 -12.55 15.31
C THR A 204 10.86 -13.09 16.71
N HIS A 205 10.53 -14.38 16.80
CA HIS A 205 10.41 -15.11 18.05
C HIS A 205 11.67 -15.96 18.28
N PRO A 206 12.43 -15.78 19.39
CA PRO A 206 13.74 -16.43 19.59
C PRO A 206 13.77 -17.96 19.52
N ASN A 207 12.62 -18.62 19.69
CA ASN A 207 12.49 -20.08 19.74
C ASN A 207 11.67 -20.66 18.58
N GLU A 208 11.34 -19.85 17.57
CA GLU A 208 10.57 -20.29 16.41
C GLU A 208 11.44 -20.31 15.17
N LEU A 209 11.22 -21.31 14.33
CA LEU A 209 11.87 -21.39 13.02
C LEU A 209 11.16 -20.41 12.08
N PRO A 210 11.89 -19.75 11.17
CA PRO A 210 11.26 -18.93 10.15
C PRO A 210 10.33 -19.80 9.29
N ASP A 211 9.32 -19.15 8.73
CA ASP A 211 8.49 -19.69 7.66
C ASP A 211 9.41 -20.21 6.54
N PRO A 212 9.34 -21.51 6.18
CA PRO A 212 10.21 -22.10 5.17
C PRO A 212 9.98 -21.53 3.76
N PHE A 213 8.89 -20.82 3.49
CA PHE A 213 8.61 -20.23 2.19
C PHE A 213 9.18 -18.81 2.05
N SER A 214 8.91 -17.93 3.01
CA SER A 214 9.41 -16.55 2.97
C SER A 214 10.81 -16.39 3.56
N GLY A 215 11.23 -17.28 4.46
CA GLY A 215 12.43 -17.11 5.28
C GLY A 215 12.26 -16.10 6.42
N GLU A 216 11.07 -15.48 6.55
CA GLU A 216 10.73 -14.53 7.61
C GLU A 216 10.05 -15.25 8.78
N SER A 217 9.70 -14.53 9.85
CA SER A 217 8.87 -15.15 10.90
C SER A 217 7.43 -15.33 10.41
N PHE A 218 6.71 -16.24 11.06
CA PHE A 218 5.27 -16.36 10.83
C PHE A 218 4.54 -15.06 11.20
N GLU A 219 3.34 -14.89 10.65
CA GLU A 219 2.48 -13.75 10.98
C GLU A 219 1.89 -14.00 12.36
N ASP A 220 1.96 -12.98 13.21
CA ASP A 220 1.32 -12.95 14.51
C ASP A 220 0.53 -11.65 14.65
N ILE A 221 -0.56 -11.69 15.41
CA ILE A 221 -1.37 -10.51 15.68
C ILE A 221 -0.87 -9.83 16.97
N TYR A 222 -0.71 -8.51 16.87
CA TYR A 222 -0.32 -7.63 17.96
C TYR A 222 -1.37 -6.55 18.19
N TYR A 223 -1.34 -5.94 19.36
CA TYR A 223 -2.18 -4.79 19.67
C TYR A 223 -1.41 -3.72 20.43
N SER A 224 -1.89 -2.48 20.34
CA SER A 224 -1.45 -1.36 21.17
C SER A 224 -2.68 -0.59 21.67
N ILE A 225 -2.55 0.00 22.86
CA ILE A 225 -3.58 0.83 23.48
C ILE A 225 -3.15 2.28 23.43
N ARG A 226 -4.09 3.16 23.09
CA ARG A 226 -3.86 4.60 23.09
C ARG A 226 -4.35 5.24 24.38
N PHE A 227 -3.48 6.03 25.01
CA PHE A 227 -3.83 6.83 26.19
C PHE A 227 -3.12 8.19 26.12
N ASN A 228 -3.83 9.27 26.44
CA ASN A 228 -3.33 10.65 26.32
C ASN A 228 -2.72 10.96 24.94
N ASN A 229 -3.42 10.57 23.87
CA ASN A 229 -2.99 10.70 22.47
C ASN A 229 -1.74 9.92 22.06
N GLU A 230 -1.11 9.15 22.96
CA GLU A 230 0.05 8.31 22.64
C GLU A 230 -0.31 6.83 22.60
N TRP A 231 0.29 6.10 21.65
CA TRP A 231 0.28 4.65 21.63
C TRP A 231 1.24 4.09 22.68
N ALA A 232 0.79 3.07 23.41
CA ALA A 232 1.64 2.26 24.27
C ALA A 232 2.55 1.34 23.43
N LYS A 233 3.52 0.71 24.09
CA LYS A 233 4.30 -0.36 23.45
C LYS A 233 3.37 -1.52 23.08
N SER A 234 3.47 -2.01 21.85
CA SER A 234 2.65 -3.11 21.36
C SER A 234 3.00 -4.45 22.01
N GLU A 235 1.99 -5.27 22.19
CA GLU A 235 2.06 -6.61 22.79
C GLU A 235 1.38 -7.64 21.89
N PRO A 236 1.82 -8.92 21.89
CA PRO A 236 1.12 -9.97 21.16
C PRO A 236 -0.30 -10.12 21.71
N ILE A 237 -1.27 -10.38 20.84
CA ILE A 237 -2.69 -10.40 21.20
C ILE A 237 -3.07 -11.57 22.14
N GLY A 238 -2.24 -12.63 22.17
CA GLY A 238 -2.34 -13.76 23.09
C GLY A 238 -2.31 -15.12 22.39
N GLU A 239 -1.96 -16.19 23.13
CA GLU A 239 -1.80 -17.55 22.59
C GLU A 239 -3.12 -18.21 22.14
N ASN A 240 -4.29 -17.68 22.53
CA ASN A 240 -5.59 -18.13 22.01
C ASN A 240 -5.78 -17.74 20.53
N ILE A 241 -5.06 -16.71 20.07
CA ILE A 241 -5.17 -16.18 18.71
C ILE A 241 -3.90 -16.46 17.92
N ASN A 242 -2.71 -16.27 18.50
CA ASN A 242 -1.44 -16.55 17.83
C ASN A 242 -1.04 -18.02 18.02
N SER A 243 -1.03 -18.76 16.91
CA SER A 243 -0.72 -20.17 16.77
C SER A 243 0.75 -20.36 16.36
N LYS A 244 1.46 -21.20 17.10
CA LYS A 244 2.87 -21.51 16.80
C LYS A 244 3.04 -22.22 15.46
N GLY A 245 3.87 -21.67 14.58
CA GLY A 245 4.19 -22.26 13.28
C GLY A 245 3.09 -22.12 12.22
N TYR A 246 2.14 -21.21 12.44
CA TYR A 246 1.09 -20.83 11.49
C TYR A 246 1.09 -19.31 11.32
N HIS A 247 0.53 -18.84 10.22
CA HIS A 247 0.25 -17.44 9.97
C HIS A 247 -1.09 -17.06 10.60
N ASP A 248 -1.07 -16.10 11.51
CA ASP A 248 -2.24 -15.46 12.08
C ASP A 248 -2.20 -13.96 11.78
N ALA A 249 -3.19 -13.47 11.05
CA ALA A 249 -3.25 -12.08 10.63
C ALA A 249 -4.55 -11.39 11.04
N ALA A 250 -4.44 -10.11 11.40
CA ALA A 250 -5.55 -9.22 11.65
C ALA A 250 -6.29 -8.95 10.33
N VAL A 251 -7.61 -9.11 10.32
CA VAL A 251 -8.42 -8.94 9.10
C VAL A 251 -9.46 -7.85 9.23
N ALA A 252 -10.37 -7.96 10.21
CA ALA A 252 -11.42 -6.97 10.42
C ALA A 252 -11.77 -6.88 11.90
N LEU A 253 -12.10 -5.68 12.37
CA LEU A 253 -12.59 -5.46 13.73
C LEU A 253 -13.99 -4.86 13.65
N SER A 254 -14.93 -5.40 14.43
CA SER A 254 -16.25 -4.79 14.54
C SER A 254 -16.11 -3.38 15.13
N PRO A 255 -16.99 -2.43 14.77
CA PRO A 255 -16.80 -1.04 15.18
C PRO A 255 -16.85 -0.80 16.69
N ASP A 256 -17.54 -1.66 17.45
CA ASP A 256 -17.54 -1.64 18.92
C ASP A 256 -16.30 -2.30 19.56
N GLY A 257 -15.42 -2.89 18.75
CA GLY A 257 -14.21 -3.57 19.17
C GLY A 257 -14.44 -4.92 19.88
N SER A 258 -15.60 -5.54 19.68
CA SER A 258 -15.99 -6.79 20.35
C SER A 258 -15.82 -8.06 19.52
N ASN A 259 -15.83 -7.98 18.19
CA ASN A 259 -15.65 -9.10 17.27
C ASN A 259 -14.43 -8.85 16.38
N LEU A 260 -13.49 -9.78 16.35
CA LEU A 260 -12.30 -9.75 15.50
C LEU A 260 -12.40 -10.87 14.48
N VAL A 261 -12.26 -10.54 13.20
CA VAL A 261 -11.96 -11.50 12.15
C VAL A 261 -10.46 -11.67 12.07
N VAL A 262 -10.00 -12.91 12.07
CA VAL A 262 -8.61 -13.30 11.92
C VAL A 262 -8.47 -14.22 10.71
N PHE A 263 -7.37 -14.07 10.00
CA PHE A 263 -6.92 -15.06 9.04
C PHE A 263 -6.06 -16.07 9.79
N LYS A 264 -6.35 -17.37 9.63
CA LYS A 264 -5.48 -18.46 10.07
C LYS A 264 -5.05 -19.27 8.85
N GLY A 265 -3.77 -19.29 8.55
CA GLY A 265 -3.21 -20.04 7.43
C GLY A 265 -1.88 -20.70 7.78
N GLY A 266 -1.48 -21.73 7.04
CA GLY A 266 -0.14 -22.30 7.21
C GLY A 266 -0.02 -23.76 6.83
N THR A 267 1.22 -24.25 6.83
CA THR A 267 1.54 -25.63 6.51
C THR A 267 1.53 -26.51 7.75
N ALA A 268 0.54 -27.39 7.85
CA ALA A 268 0.69 -28.59 8.65
C ALA A 268 1.66 -29.57 7.95
N GLN A 269 2.97 -29.33 8.03
CA GLN A 269 4.02 -30.21 7.49
C GLN A 269 4.05 -30.33 5.94
N LEU A 270 5.24 -30.60 5.40
CA LEU A 270 5.47 -30.90 3.99
C LEU A 270 4.46 -31.93 3.46
N GLY A 271 3.55 -31.50 2.59
CA GLY A 271 2.56 -32.37 1.91
C GLY A 271 1.10 -32.18 2.32
N ALA A 272 0.77 -31.35 3.32
CA ALA A 272 -0.61 -30.96 3.57
C ALA A 272 -1.04 -29.81 2.66
N ARG A 273 -2.31 -29.84 2.22
CA ARG A 273 -2.92 -28.74 1.47
C ARG A 273 -2.93 -27.49 2.37
N LEU A 274 -2.46 -26.36 1.85
CA LEU A 274 -2.66 -25.05 2.48
C LEU A 274 -4.16 -24.88 2.67
N VAL A 275 -4.60 -24.84 3.92
CA VAL A 275 -5.96 -24.41 4.26
C VAL A 275 -5.79 -23.14 5.06
N SER A 276 -6.17 -22.03 4.45
CA SER A 276 -6.37 -20.77 5.13
C SER A 276 -7.84 -20.56 5.38
N ASN A 277 -8.20 -19.98 6.52
CA ASN A 277 -9.58 -19.61 6.80
C ASN A 277 -9.65 -18.25 7.50
N LEU A 278 -10.67 -17.49 7.15
CA LEU A 278 -11.21 -16.40 7.95
C LEU A 278 -12.06 -16.99 9.10
N MET A 279 -11.74 -16.59 10.31
CA MET A 279 -12.35 -17.04 11.56
C MET A 279 -12.72 -15.84 12.42
N THR A 280 -13.73 -15.98 13.28
CA THR A 280 -14.20 -14.91 14.19
C THR A 280 -13.88 -15.23 15.63
N SER A 281 -13.28 -14.28 16.34
CA SER A 281 -13.07 -14.31 17.79
C SER A 281 -13.85 -13.17 18.47
N LYS A 282 -14.29 -13.41 19.70
CA LYS A 282 -15.02 -12.44 20.51
C LYS A 282 -14.19 -11.97 21.68
N ARG A 283 -14.29 -10.68 22.00
CA ARG A 283 -13.68 -10.09 23.17
C ARG A 283 -14.49 -10.45 24.43
N THR A 284 -13.84 -11.08 25.39
CA THR A 284 -14.38 -11.42 26.71
C THR A 284 -13.60 -10.68 27.81
N PRO A 285 -14.07 -10.69 29.07
CA PRO A 285 -13.31 -10.14 30.20
C PRO A 285 -11.93 -10.79 30.40
N GLU A 286 -11.75 -12.03 29.95
CA GLU A 286 -10.52 -12.81 30.07
C GLU A 286 -9.58 -12.64 28.85
N GLY A 287 -10.00 -11.94 27.79
CA GLY A 287 -9.23 -11.77 26.55
C GLY A 287 -10.06 -12.12 25.32
N TRP A 288 -9.39 -12.46 24.21
CA TRP A 288 -10.06 -12.93 23.00
C TRP A 288 -10.39 -14.42 23.13
N SER A 289 -11.60 -14.81 22.69
CA SER A 289 -12.02 -16.20 22.64
C SER A 289 -11.25 -16.98 21.58
N GLU A 290 -11.28 -18.31 21.66
CA GLU A 290 -10.83 -19.16 20.55
C GLU A 290 -11.59 -18.75 19.26
N PRO A 291 -10.89 -18.60 18.11
CA PRO A 291 -11.54 -18.29 16.86
C PRO A 291 -12.47 -19.41 16.37
N GLU A 292 -13.65 -19.04 15.92
CA GLU A 292 -14.65 -19.94 15.33
C GLU A 292 -14.69 -19.76 13.81
N MET A 293 -14.92 -20.85 13.07
CA MET A 293 -15.04 -20.81 11.62
C MET A 293 -16.24 -19.96 11.20
N ILE A 294 -16.04 -19.08 10.22
CA ILE A 294 -17.15 -18.35 9.60
C ILE A 294 -17.93 -19.32 8.70
N GLU A 295 -19.22 -19.51 9.01
CA GLU A 295 -20.12 -20.36 8.22
C GLU A 295 -20.41 -19.77 6.83
N GLY A 296 -20.76 -20.64 5.88
CA GLY A 296 -21.09 -20.26 4.51
C GLY A 296 -19.94 -20.53 3.54
N LYS A 297 -19.92 -19.81 2.40
CA LYS A 297 -18.93 -19.98 1.32
C LYS A 297 -17.90 -18.85 1.25
N ILE A 298 -17.65 -18.20 2.38
CA ILE A 298 -16.59 -17.20 2.52
C ILE A 298 -15.24 -17.92 2.48
N ASN A 299 -15.06 -18.93 3.33
CA ASN A 299 -13.90 -19.80 3.33
C ASN A 299 -13.97 -20.81 2.18
N SER A 300 -12.86 -20.97 1.46
CA SER A 300 -12.81 -21.88 0.32
C SER A 300 -11.52 -22.71 0.26
N ALA A 301 -11.27 -23.32 -0.90
CA ALA A 301 -10.00 -23.99 -1.18
C ALA A 301 -8.89 -23.01 -1.62
N TYR A 302 -9.25 -21.75 -1.79
CA TYR A 302 -8.44 -20.68 -2.33
C TYR A 302 -8.00 -19.77 -1.18
N TRP A 303 -7.32 -18.68 -1.53
CA TRP A 303 -6.76 -17.76 -0.56
C TRP A 303 -7.72 -16.59 -0.36
N GLU A 304 -8.15 -16.39 0.88
CA GLU A 304 -8.98 -15.26 1.31
C GLU A 304 -8.26 -14.47 2.43
N PRO A 305 -7.25 -13.65 2.11
CA PRO A 305 -6.36 -13.02 3.09
C PRO A 305 -6.99 -11.85 3.86
N SER A 306 -7.92 -11.11 3.25
CA SER A 306 -8.49 -9.91 3.86
C SER A 306 -10.00 -9.81 3.70
N ALA A 307 -10.62 -9.03 4.60
CA ALA A 307 -12.04 -8.75 4.62
C ALA A 307 -12.33 -7.49 5.45
N THR A 308 -13.54 -6.95 5.28
CA THR A 308 -14.15 -5.91 6.12
C THR A 308 -15.60 -6.29 6.40
N ILE A 309 -16.14 -5.80 7.51
CA ILE A 309 -17.53 -6.01 7.92
C ILE A 309 -18.21 -4.64 8.08
N SER A 310 -19.47 -4.52 7.66
CA SER A 310 -20.28 -3.32 7.85
C SER A 310 -20.63 -3.05 9.31
N ASP A 311 -21.03 -1.80 9.64
CA ASP A 311 -21.36 -1.40 11.01
C ASP A 311 -22.48 -2.22 11.65
N ASP A 312 -23.44 -2.66 10.82
CA ASP A 312 -24.56 -3.52 11.21
C ASP A 312 -24.23 -5.02 11.18
N GLU A 313 -22.98 -5.37 10.87
CA GLU A 313 -22.46 -6.73 10.68
C GLU A 313 -23.22 -7.60 9.66
N ASN A 314 -24.02 -7.00 8.76
CA ASN A 314 -24.83 -7.73 7.78
C ASN A 314 -24.17 -7.83 6.40
N THR A 315 -23.09 -7.10 6.16
CA THR A 315 -22.35 -7.13 4.90
C THR A 315 -20.89 -7.41 5.20
N MET A 316 -20.28 -8.28 4.40
CA MET A 316 -18.84 -8.52 4.39
C MET A 316 -18.33 -8.38 2.97
N ILE A 317 -17.19 -7.70 2.82
CA ILE A 317 -16.44 -7.63 1.58
C ILE A 317 -15.09 -8.29 1.84
N PHE A 318 -14.65 -9.22 0.99
CA PHE A 318 -13.41 -9.97 1.16
C PHE A 318 -12.70 -10.21 -0.16
N SER A 319 -11.37 -10.27 -0.11
CA SER A 319 -10.52 -10.62 -1.26
C SER A 319 -10.48 -12.14 -1.45
N SER A 320 -10.42 -12.64 -2.69
CA SER A 320 -10.23 -14.07 -2.99
C SER A 320 -9.61 -14.29 -4.36
N ASN A 321 -8.68 -15.25 -4.50
CA ASN A 321 -8.18 -15.73 -5.80
C ASN A 321 -8.95 -16.95 -6.35
N LYS A 322 -10.21 -17.12 -5.97
CA LYS A 322 -11.02 -18.21 -6.50
C LYS A 322 -11.24 -18.04 -8.02
N PRO A 323 -11.22 -19.13 -8.82
CA PRO A 323 -11.44 -19.07 -10.26
C PRO A 323 -12.79 -18.45 -10.65
N GLY A 324 -12.80 -17.78 -11.79
CA GLY A 324 -13.98 -17.08 -12.31
C GLY A 324 -14.06 -15.61 -11.91
N GLY A 325 -13.02 -15.07 -11.26
CA GLY A 325 -12.76 -13.64 -11.12
C GLY A 325 -12.22 -12.98 -12.39
N TYR A 326 -11.88 -11.71 -12.29
CA TYR A 326 -11.30 -10.86 -13.33
C TYR A 326 -9.78 -11.00 -13.42
N GLY A 327 -9.10 -11.21 -12.29
CA GLY A 327 -7.65 -11.19 -12.21
C GLY A 327 -7.06 -12.12 -11.15
N GLY A 328 -6.00 -11.64 -10.48
CA GLY A 328 -5.29 -12.38 -9.45
C GLY A 328 -6.13 -12.51 -8.18
N MET A 329 -6.10 -11.50 -7.33
CA MET A 329 -7.02 -11.35 -6.19
C MET A 329 -8.20 -10.44 -6.58
N ASP A 330 -9.41 -10.89 -6.31
CA ASP A 330 -10.64 -10.12 -6.58
C ASP A 330 -11.42 -9.84 -5.29
N LEU A 331 -12.11 -8.71 -5.23
CA LEU A 331 -13.09 -8.41 -4.17
C LEU A 331 -14.45 -9.07 -4.44
N TYR A 332 -14.98 -9.69 -3.39
CA TYR A 332 -16.29 -10.32 -3.33
C TYR A 332 -17.11 -9.71 -2.19
N MET A 333 -18.43 -9.59 -2.39
CA MET A 333 -19.36 -9.15 -1.36
C MET A 333 -20.33 -10.28 -0.99
N VAL A 334 -20.66 -10.37 0.29
CA VAL A 334 -21.67 -11.29 0.83
C VAL A 334 -22.53 -10.57 1.88
N LYS A 335 -23.82 -10.90 1.93
CA LYS A 335 -24.77 -10.34 2.90
C LYS A 335 -25.38 -11.44 3.77
N LYS A 336 -25.73 -11.12 5.01
CA LYS A 336 -26.53 -12.00 5.87
C LYS A 336 -27.97 -12.07 5.36
N LEU A 337 -28.52 -13.27 5.36
CA LEU A 337 -29.92 -13.56 5.12
C LEU A 337 -30.74 -13.28 6.41
N PRO A 338 -32.08 -13.14 6.32
CA PRO A 338 -32.93 -12.92 7.49
C PRO A 338 -32.84 -14.01 8.58
N ASN A 339 -32.32 -15.19 8.24
CA ASN A 339 -32.08 -16.29 9.18
C ASN A 339 -30.71 -16.21 9.89
N GLY A 340 -29.92 -15.16 9.63
CA GLY A 340 -28.59 -14.92 10.20
C GLY A 340 -27.43 -15.58 9.46
N GLN A 341 -27.69 -16.40 8.44
CA GLN A 341 -26.64 -17.08 7.67
C GLN A 341 -26.09 -16.17 6.57
N TRP A 342 -24.80 -16.29 6.25
CA TRP A 342 -24.22 -15.63 5.08
C TRP A 342 -24.78 -16.22 3.79
N ALA A 343 -25.14 -15.35 2.84
CA ALA A 343 -25.56 -15.74 1.50
C ALA A 343 -24.39 -16.25 0.65
N GLU A 344 -24.66 -16.55 -0.63
CA GLU A 344 -23.60 -16.82 -1.60
C GLU A 344 -22.81 -15.53 -1.92
N PRO A 345 -21.47 -15.54 -1.79
CA PRO A 345 -20.65 -14.40 -2.20
C PRO A 345 -20.74 -14.15 -3.71
N PHE A 346 -20.75 -12.88 -4.09
CA PHE A 346 -20.70 -12.49 -5.50
C PHE A 346 -19.50 -11.58 -5.78
N ASN A 347 -18.92 -11.73 -6.97
CA ASN A 347 -17.80 -10.90 -7.42
C ASN A 347 -18.27 -9.46 -7.62
N MET A 348 -17.52 -8.47 -7.14
CA MET A 348 -17.92 -7.06 -7.21
C MET A 348 -17.85 -6.44 -8.62
N GLY A 349 -17.43 -7.22 -9.62
CA GLY A 349 -17.50 -6.85 -11.03
C GLY A 349 -16.32 -6.01 -11.50
N GLY A 350 -16.20 -5.88 -12.83
CA GLY A 350 -15.04 -5.27 -13.50
C GLY A 350 -14.90 -3.76 -13.36
N ARG A 351 -15.78 -3.11 -12.58
CA ARG A 351 -15.57 -1.72 -12.14
C ARG A 351 -14.64 -1.66 -10.93
N ILE A 352 -14.67 -2.69 -10.09
CA ILE A 352 -13.89 -2.79 -8.87
C ILE A 352 -12.67 -3.68 -9.11
N ASN A 353 -12.91 -4.86 -9.67
CA ASN A 353 -11.87 -5.85 -9.94
C ASN A 353 -11.23 -5.63 -11.30
N THR A 354 -9.92 -5.84 -11.38
CA THR A 354 -9.11 -5.68 -12.59
C THR A 354 -8.43 -7.01 -12.93
N PRO A 355 -7.68 -7.11 -14.04
CA PRO A 355 -6.82 -8.28 -14.27
C PRO A 355 -5.68 -8.45 -13.25
N SER A 356 -5.45 -7.46 -12.38
CA SER A 356 -4.39 -7.46 -11.36
C SER A 356 -4.92 -7.94 -10.00
N ASP A 357 -4.24 -7.58 -8.90
CA ASP A 357 -4.68 -7.91 -7.55
C ASP A 357 -5.43 -6.73 -6.90
N GLU A 358 -6.60 -7.00 -6.34
CA GLU A 358 -7.36 -6.15 -5.42
C GLU A 358 -7.43 -6.78 -4.02
N ASP A 359 -7.04 -6.04 -2.99
CA ASP A 359 -6.94 -6.53 -1.62
C ASP A 359 -7.20 -5.42 -0.57
N GLY A 360 -7.21 -5.79 0.71
CA GLY A 360 -7.31 -4.86 1.84
C GLY A 360 -8.55 -3.96 1.83
N PRO A 361 -9.78 -4.51 1.63
CA PRO A 361 -10.98 -3.70 1.63
C PRO A 361 -11.25 -3.13 3.02
N PHE A 362 -11.75 -1.90 3.08
CA PHE A 362 -12.27 -1.23 4.26
C PHE A 362 -13.58 -0.53 3.90
N LEU A 363 -14.67 -1.04 4.45
CA LEU A 363 -16.00 -0.46 4.29
C LEU A 363 -16.19 0.57 5.39
N HIS A 364 -16.31 1.84 4.99
CA HIS A 364 -16.52 2.92 5.93
C HIS A 364 -17.86 2.74 6.67
N PRO A 365 -17.98 3.14 7.96
CA PRO A 365 -19.20 2.93 8.75
C PRO A 365 -20.47 3.58 8.19
N ASP A 366 -20.36 4.56 7.29
CA ASP A 366 -21.52 5.12 6.57
C ASP A 366 -22.13 4.14 5.54
N GLY A 367 -21.46 3.02 5.26
CA GLY A 367 -21.92 1.95 4.38
C GLY A 367 -21.81 2.27 2.88
N ASN A 368 -21.43 3.49 2.51
CA ASN A 368 -21.47 3.99 1.13
C ASN A 368 -20.09 4.28 0.55
N LYS A 369 -19.01 4.13 1.32
CA LYS A 369 -17.63 4.27 0.83
C LYS A 369 -16.83 3.01 1.08
N LEU A 370 -16.18 2.53 0.04
CA LEU A 370 -15.25 1.41 0.11
C LEU A 370 -13.87 1.92 -0.27
N TYR A 371 -12.94 1.74 0.67
CA TYR A 371 -11.52 1.86 0.41
C TYR A 371 -10.98 0.46 0.14
N PHE A 372 -10.02 0.34 -0.77
CA PHE A 372 -9.34 -0.92 -1.05
C PHE A 372 -8.02 -0.61 -1.75
N SER A 373 -7.12 -1.58 -1.82
CA SER A 373 -5.87 -1.43 -2.54
C SER A 373 -5.87 -2.24 -3.81
N SER A 374 -5.25 -1.72 -4.87
CA SER A 374 -5.17 -2.40 -6.17
C SER A 374 -3.81 -2.23 -6.83
N LYS A 375 -3.36 -3.27 -7.53
CA LYS A 375 -2.22 -3.20 -8.46
C LYS A 375 -2.59 -2.80 -9.89
N GLY A 376 -3.89 -2.69 -10.16
CA GLY A 376 -4.48 -2.33 -11.44
C GLY A 376 -4.94 -0.88 -11.49
N HIS A 377 -6.09 -0.63 -12.13
CA HIS A 377 -6.65 0.71 -12.35
C HIS A 377 -5.58 1.66 -12.89
N ASN A 378 -5.41 2.83 -12.27
CA ASN A 378 -4.34 3.78 -12.56
C ASN A 378 -3.29 3.82 -11.43
N SER A 379 -2.92 2.68 -10.85
CA SER A 379 -1.87 2.63 -9.83
C SER A 379 -0.54 3.16 -10.36
N MET A 380 0.22 3.84 -9.50
CA MET A 380 1.61 4.22 -9.75
C MET A 380 2.61 3.27 -9.06
N GLY A 381 2.24 2.69 -7.92
CA GLY A 381 3.10 1.80 -7.16
C GLY A 381 2.92 0.31 -7.50
N GLY A 382 3.18 -0.52 -6.51
CA GLY A 382 2.73 -1.91 -6.51
C GLY A 382 1.25 -1.95 -6.21
N TYR A 383 0.85 -1.96 -4.94
CA TYR A 383 -0.49 -1.63 -4.48
C TYR A 383 -0.63 -0.13 -4.22
N ASP A 384 -1.71 0.47 -4.72
CA ASP A 384 -2.14 1.82 -4.34
C ASP A 384 -3.51 1.75 -3.66
N ILE A 385 -3.79 2.67 -2.74
CA ILE A 385 -5.10 2.85 -2.10
C ILE A 385 -6.05 3.60 -3.02
N PHE A 386 -7.24 3.02 -3.20
CA PHE A 386 -8.36 3.57 -3.95
C PHE A 386 -9.57 3.78 -3.04
N ILE A 387 -10.45 4.68 -3.47
CA ILE A 387 -11.77 4.89 -2.91
C ILE A 387 -12.84 4.76 -4.00
N THR A 388 -13.95 4.10 -3.68
CA THR A 388 -15.17 4.12 -4.48
C THR A 388 -16.39 4.40 -3.60
N GLU A 389 -17.47 4.88 -4.21
CA GLU A 389 -18.75 5.12 -3.55
C GLU A 389 -19.86 4.25 -4.13
N TYR A 390 -20.80 3.86 -3.28
CA TYR A 390 -22.03 3.22 -3.71
C TYR A 390 -23.03 4.29 -4.16
N ASP A 391 -23.40 4.24 -5.44
CA ASP A 391 -24.45 5.08 -6.00
C ASP A 391 -25.79 4.35 -5.87
N GLU A 392 -26.66 4.90 -5.01
CA GLU A 392 -28.00 4.34 -4.75
C GLU A 392 -28.90 4.36 -6.00
N ALA A 393 -28.75 5.35 -6.88
CA ALA A 393 -29.57 5.46 -8.09
C ALA A 393 -29.15 4.46 -9.16
N LEU A 394 -27.86 4.13 -9.22
CA LEU A 394 -27.30 3.12 -10.12
C LEU A 394 -27.32 1.71 -9.52
N GLU A 395 -27.63 1.59 -8.22
CA GLU A 395 -27.50 0.36 -7.43
C GLU A 395 -26.11 -0.30 -7.62
N SER A 396 -25.06 0.52 -7.67
CA SER A 396 -23.73 0.07 -8.06
C SER A 396 -22.62 0.92 -7.45
N TRP A 397 -21.45 0.30 -7.25
CA TRP A 397 -20.23 1.03 -6.93
C TRP A 397 -19.73 1.75 -8.19
N ILE A 398 -19.37 3.03 -8.03
CA ILE A 398 -18.84 3.84 -9.13
C ILE A 398 -17.36 3.53 -9.41
N LEU A 399 -16.80 4.14 -10.45
CA LEU A 399 -15.40 3.92 -10.80
C LEU A 399 -14.49 4.37 -9.63
N PRO A 400 -13.57 3.52 -9.16
CA PRO A 400 -12.64 3.87 -8.09
C PRO A 400 -11.72 5.02 -8.48
N ARG A 401 -11.37 5.85 -7.51
CA ARG A 401 -10.41 6.94 -7.62
C ARG A 401 -9.17 6.60 -6.80
N ASN A 402 -7.99 6.69 -7.41
CA ASN A 402 -6.72 6.60 -6.71
C ASN A 402 -6.57 7.78 -5.72
N MET A 403 -6.12 7.49 -4.49
CA MET A 403 -5.97 8.51 -3.45
C MET A 403 -4.80 9.48 -3.68
N GLY A 404 -3.90 9.18 -4.62
CA GLY A 404 -2.81 10.05 -5.04
C GLY A 404 -1.72 10.23 -3.99
N SER A 405 -0.73 11.06 -4.32
CA SER A 405 0.36 11.39 -3.41
C SER A 405 -0.05 12.45 -2.37
N PRO A 406 0.44 12.40 -1.12
CA PRO A 406 1.45 11.48 -0.57
C PRO A 406 0.87 10.21 0.10
N ILE A 407 -0.43 9.93 -0.04
CA ILE A 407 -1.02 8.70 0.51
C ILE A 407 -0.44 7.48 -0.18
N ASN A 408 -0.51 7.47 -1.50
CA ASN A 408 0.17 6.48 -2.33
C ASN A 408 1.57 6.95 -2.67
N THR A 409 2.44 5.99 -2.89
CA THR A 409 3.86 6.12 -3.21
C THR A 409 4.20 5.26 -4.43
N PRO A 410 5.43 5.33 -4.96
CA PRO A 410 5.87 4.39 -6.00
C PRO A 410 6.02 2.93 -5.53
N GLU A 411 5.81 2.64 -4.25
CA GLU A 411 5.92 1.32 -3.60
C GLU A 411 4.54 0.71 -3.30
N ASP A 412 4.43 -0.15 -2.28
CA ASP A 412 3.16 -0.73 -1.81
C ASP A 412 2.53 0.13 -0.70
N ASP A 413 1.27 0.54 -0.92
CA ASP A 413 0.39 1.20 0.04
C ASP A 413 -0.93 0.41 0.17
N ILE A 414 -1.15 -0.17 1.36
CA ILE A 414 -2.20 -1.17 1.57
C ILE A 414 -2.84 -1.16 2.96
N TYR A 415 -4.04 -1.74 3.08
CA TYR A 415 -4.81 -1.90 4.33
C TYR A 415 -5.11 -0.57 5.02
N PHE A 416 -5.97 0.22 4.38
CA PHE A 416 -6.34 1.55 4.84
C PHE A 416 -7.58 1.52 5.74
N VAL A 417 -7.53 2.18 6.91
CA VAL A 417 -8.67 2.31 7.83
C VAL A 417 -8.83 3.75 8.34
N TRP A 418 -10.08 4.25 8.36
CA TRP A 418 -10.42 5.58 8.89
C TRP A 418 -10.84 5.53 10.36
N SER A 419 -10.45 6.55 11.11
CA SER A 419 -11.16 6.94 12.32
C SER A 419 -12.59 7.35 11.99
N THR A 420 -13.52 7.14 12.92
CA THR A 420 -14.93 7.45 12.64
C THR A 420 -15.24 8.93 12.52
N ASP A 421 -14.38 9.80 13.03
CA ASP A 421 -14.49 11.26 12.82
C ASP A 421 -13.89 11.70 11.48
N GLY A 422 -13.14 10.83 10.79
CA GLY A 422 -12.52 11.13 9.52
C GLY A 422 -11.31 12.06 9.57
N GLU A 423 -10.78 12.31 10.77
CA GLU A 423 -9.64 13.20 10.98
C GLU A 423 -8.30 12.45 10.93
N ARG A 424 -8.32 11.11 11.10
CA ARG A 424 -7.13 10.26 11.10
C ARG A 424 -7.36 8.98 10.31
N ALA A 425 -6.33 8.51 9.62
CA ALA A 425 -6.34 7.20 9.01
C ALA A 425 -5.06 6.44 9.33
N TYR A 426 -5.15 5.12 9.29
CA TYR A 426 -4.03 4.22 9.49
C TYR A 426 -3.92 3.33 8.27
N PHE A 427 -2.70 3.11 7.80
CA PHE A 427 -2.45 2.25 6.66
C PHE A 427 -1.05 1.66 6.72
N SER A 428 -0.82 0.63 5.92
CA SER A 428 0.47 -0.01 5.77
C SER A 428 1.16 0.58 4.55
N SER A 429 2.43 0.92 4.66
CA SER A 429 3.17 1.53 3.56
C SER A 429 4.65 1.16 3.63
N GLU A 430 5.29 1.09 2.46
CA GLU A 430 6.73 0.94 2.33
C GLU A 430 7.36 2.29 2.00
N ARG A 431 7.99 2.93 2.99
CA ARG A 431 8.63 4.24 2.84
C ARG A 431 10.08 4.21 3.30
N GLU A 432 10.83 5.24 2.94
CA GLU A 432 12.25 5.36 3.29
C GLU A 432 12.49 5.37 4.81
N ASP A 433 11.54 5.92 5.59
CA ASP A 433 11.60 5.97 7.05
C ASP A 433 10.99 4.75 7.74
N SER A 434 10.57 3.72 6.98
CA SER A 434 10.12 2.45 7.55
C SER A 434 11.23 1.76 8.36
N GLN A 435 10.87 1.22 9.52
CA GLN A 435 11.76 0.44 10.36
C GLN A 435 11.89 -1.00 9.85
N GLY A 436 10.79 -1.59 9.38
CA GLY A 436 10.74 -2.85 8.65
C GLY A 436 10.63 -2.66 7.14
N LYS A 437 10.19 -3.70 6.41
CA LYS A 437 9.87 -3.55 4.97
C LYS A 437 8.59 -2.72 4.80
N THR A 438 7.54 -3.13 5.51
CA THR A 438 6.25 -2.45 5.58
C THR A 438 6.01 -2.02 7.02
N ASP A 439 5.62 -0.76 7.22
CA ASP A 439 5.31 -0.20 8.53
C ASP A 439 3.88 0.36 8.55
N ILE A 440 3.33 0.55 9.75
CA ILE A 440 2.05 1.24 9.94
C ILE A 440 2.30 2.75 10.05
N TYR A 441 1.59 3.50 9.22
CA TYR A 441 1.60 4.95 9.18
C TYR A 441 0.28 5.51 9.67
N LEU A 442 0.36 6.65 10.36
CA LEU A 442 -0.76 7.51 10.72
C LEU A 442 -0.82 8.67 9.74
N LEU A 443 -1.92 8.75 9.02
CA LEU A 443 -2.34 9.99 8.41
C LEU A 443 -3.12 10.81 9.44
N SER A 444 -2.74 12.06 9.60
CA SER A 444 -3.52 13.06 10.33
C SER A 444 -3.63 14.34 9.50
N ARG A 445 -4.67 15.13 9.78
CA ARG A 445 -4.77 16.47 9.21
C ARG A 445 -4.03 17.46 10.10
N GLN A 446 -3.31 18.40 9.50
CA GLN A 446 -2.69 19.50 10.22
C GLN A 446 -3.71 20.62 10.45
N ASP A 447 -4.77 20.31 11.19
CA ASP A 447 -5.96 21.16 11.27
C ASP A 447 -6.12 21.88 12.62
N ASP A 448 -5.13 21.75 13.51
CA ASP A 448 -5.20 22.21 14.90
C ASP A 448 -5.53 23.71 15.06
N HIS A 449 -5.48 24.50 13.99
CA HIS A 449 -5.80 25.93 13.99
C HIS A 449 -6.61 26.43 12.79
N LEU A 450 -7.24 25.57 11.97
CA LEU A 450 -8.00 26.08 10.83
C LEU A 450 -9.24 26.85 11.31
N ALA A 451 -9.27 28.14 10.96
CA ALA A 451 -10.38 29.01 11.26
C ALA A 451 -11.68 28.51 10.59
N ASP A 452 -12.80 28.71 11.29
CA ASP A 452 -14.12 28.53 10.71
C ASP A 452 -14.43 29.69 9.75
N VAL A 453 -14.86 29.38 8.54
CA VAL A 453 -15.26 30.32 7.51
C VAL A 453 -16.76 30.23 7.34
N TYR A 454 -17.47 31.31 7.68
CA TYR A 454 -18.88 31.43 7.35
C TYR A 454 -19.01 31.83 5.86
N LEU A 455 -19.15 30.82 5.00
CA LEU A 455 -19.36 31.02 3.57
C LEU A 455 -20.82 31.43 3.34
N ASN A 456 -21.04 32.69 2.97
CA ASN A 456 -22.32 33.16 2.47
C ASN A 456 -22.26 33.19 0.94
N ALA A 457 -22.92 32.23 0.29
CA ALA A 457 -22.76 32.03 -1.14
C ALA A 457 -24.06 32.16 -1.90
N SER A 458 -23.96 32.44 -3.21
CA SER A 458 -25.09 32.47 -4.14
C SER A 458 -24.79 31.61 -5.35
N LEU A 459 -25.72 30.73 -5.73
CA LEU A 459 -25.67 30.00 -6.99
C LEU A 459 -26.51 30.71 -8.04
N ILE A 460 -25.85 31.12 -9.12
CA ILE A 460 -26.47 31.88 -10.20
C ILE A 460 -26.21 31.17 -11.53
N GLU A 461 -27.24 31.07 -12.36
CA GLU A 461 -27.09 30.57 -13.72
C GLU A 461 -26.41 31.62 -14.61
N SER A 462 -25.27 31.23 -15.22
CA SER A 462 -24.34 32.10 -15.98
C SER A 462 -25.01 32.83 -17.15
N SER A 463 -25.94 32.18 -17.87
CA SER A 463 -26.54 32.74 -19.09
C SER A 463 -27.49 33.90 -18.82
N ASP A 464 -28.22 33.87 -17.70
CA ASP A 464 -29.37 34.76 -17.48
C ASP A 464 -29.36 35.46 -16.12
N LYS A 465 -28.31 35.27 -15.32
CA LYS A 465 -28.20 35.76 -13.93
C LYS A 465 -29.39 35.37 -13.05
N VAL A 466 -29.99 34.22 -13.33
CA VAL A 466 -31.16 33.72 -12.60
C VAL A 466 -30.67 32.98 -11.35
N PRO A 467 -31.21 33.30 -10.16
CA PRO A 467 -31.00 32.52 -8.94
C PRO A 467 -31.34 31.04 -9.13
N MET A 468 -30.45 30.15 -8.71
CA MET A 468 -30.63 28.72 -8.87
C MET A 468 -31.18 28.09 -7.59
N LYS A 469 -32.32 27.41 -7.69
CA LYS A 469 -32.86 26.53 -6.64
C LYS A 469 -32.25 25.13 -6.78
N ALA A 470 -31.50 24.70 -5.76
CA ALA A 470 -30.76 23.45 -5.77
C ALA A 470 -30.55 22.90 -4.34
N ALA A 471 -30.44 21.58 -4.25
CA ALA A 471 -29.83 20.93 -3.09
C ALA A 471 -28.31 20.85 -3.31
N ILE A 472 -27.52 21.09 -2.27
CA ILE A 472 -26.06 21.01 -2.32
C ILE A 472 -25.59 20.04 -1.25
N ARG A 473 -24.91 18.97 -1.66
CA ARG A 473 -24.10 18.17 -0.74
C ARG A 473 -22.66 18.66 -0.83
N ILE A 474 -22.10 19.06 0.30
CA ILE A 474 -20.72 19.53 0.38
C ILE A 474 -19.91 18.42 1.00
N ARG A 475 -18.92 17.94 0.26
CA ARG A 475 -17.96 16.94 0.73
C ARG A 475 -16.61 17.57 0.94
N ASP A 476 -15.93 17.16 1.99
CA ASP A 476 -14.51 17.45 2.13
C ASP A 476 -13.77 16.70 1.01
N SER A 477 -13.02 17.41 0.14
CA SER A 477 -12.39 16.77 -1.03
C SER A 477 -11.31 15.76 -0.65
N PHE A 478 -10.81 15.82 0.59
CA PHE A 478 -9.80 14.93 1.08
C PHE A 478 -10.40 13.62 1.60
N SER A 479 -11.24 13.69 2.64
CA SER A 479 -11.87 12.49 3.23
C SER A 479 -13.08 11.98 2.44
N ASN A 480 -13.59 12.80 1.53
CA ASN A 480 -14.81 12.59 0.76
C ASN A 480 -16.08 12.49 1.64
N PHE A 481 -15.98 12.85 2.93
CA PHE A 481 -17.13 12.87 3.84
C PHE A 481 -18.03 14.06 3.55
N ILE A 482 -19.34 13.81 3.58
CA ILE A 482 -20.35 14.87 3.52
C ILE A 482 -20.26 15.65 4.83
N VAL A 483 -19.80 16.90 4.73
CA VAL A 483 -19.71 17.82 5.87
C VAL A 483 -21.01 18.63 6.03
N HIS A 484 -21.68 18.94 4.92
CA HIS A 484 -22.95 19.68 4.93
C HIS A 484 -23.91 19.21 3.85
N ILE A 485 -25.19 19.31 4.13
CA ILE A 485 -26.27 19.27 3.14
C ILE A 485 -27.10 20.53 3.32
N VAL A 486 -27.16 21.37 2.29
CA VAL A 486 -27.90 22.63 2.31
C VAL A 486 -28.79 22.75 1.08
N ASN A 487 -29.77 23.64 1.14
CA ASN A 487 -30.57 24.02 -0.02
C ASN A 487 -30.37 25.51 -0.27
N THR A 488 -30.36 25.90 -1.54
CA THR A 488 -30.41 27.31 -1.88
C THR A 488 -31.82 27.87 -1.68
N ASN A 489 -31.90 29.16 -1.33
CA ASN A 489 -33.15 29.90 -1.34
C ASN A 489 -33.62 30.08 -2.79
N ALA A 490 -34.90 29.80 -3.04
CA ALA A 490 -35.49 29.84 -4.37
C ALA A 490 -35.58 31.25 -4.98
N GLU A 491 -35.63 32.30 -4.17
CA GLU A 491 -35.79 33.69 -4.63
C GLU A 491 -34.46 34.34 -5.03
N ASP A 492 -33.38 34.04 -4.31
CA ASP A 492 -32.09 34.71 -4.47
C ASP A 492 -30.89 33.76 -4.62
N GLY A 493 -31.12 32.44 -4.57
CA GLY A 493 -30.10 31.41 -4.84
C GLY A 493 -29.07 31.30 -3.72
N LYS A 494 -29.32 31.94 -2.57
CA LYS A 494 -28.37 32.00 -1.47
C LYS A 494 -28.37 30.76 -0.61
N PHE A 495 -27.22 30.43 -0.06
CA PHE A 495 -27.03 29.44 0.97
C PHE A 495 -25.85 29.86 1.85
N ASP A 496 -25.79 29.31 3.05
CA ASP A 496 -24.69 29.53 3.96
C ASP A 496 -24.26 28.25 4.65
N VAL A 497 -22.95 28.13 4.85
CA VAL A 497 -22.30 26.99 5.50
C VAL A 497 -21.06 27.46 6.25
N VAL A 498 -20.70 26.74 7.31
CA VAL A 498 -19.43 26.96 8.02
C VAL A 498 -18.44 25.91 7.56
N LEU A 499 -17.43 26.31 6.82
CA LEU A 499 -16.38 25.43 6.31
C LEU A 499 -15.06 25.75 6.99
N LYS A 500 -14.13 24.82 7.02
CA LYS A 500 -12.78 25.09 7.52
C LYS A 500 -11.98 25.81 6.45
N SER A 501 -11.26 26.83 6.90
CA SER A 501 -10.36 27.63 6.08
C SER A 501 -9.26 26.77 5.44
N GLY A 502 -8.79 27.13 4.24
CA GLY A 502 -7.74 26.41 3.52
C GLY A 502 -8.12 25.01 3.01
N ARG A 503 -9.33 24.51 3.31
CA ARG A 503 -9.78 23.19 2.85
C ARG A 503 -10.42 23.27 1.45
N LYS A 504 -10.20 22.22 0.67
CA LYS A 504 -10.88 21.98 -0.60
C LYS A 504 -12.12 21.12 -0.36
N TYR A 505 -13.24 21.49 -0.98
CA TYR A 505 -14.52 20.81 -0.88
C TYR A 505 -15.10 20.51 -2.26
N LEU A 506 -15.77 19.38 -2.42
CA LEU A 506 -16.57 19.06 -3.60
C LEU A 506 -18.02 19.41 -3.32
N PHE A 507 -18.58 20.32 -4.10
CA PHE A 507 -19.99 20.69 -4.06
C PHE A 507 -20.73 19.87 -5.11
N GLU A 508 -21.61 18.98 -4.67
CA GLU A 508 -22.58 18.25 -5.50
C GLU A 508 -23.89 19.04 -5.51
N ILE A 509 -24.08 19.84 -6.55
CA ILE A 509 -25.21 20.73 -6.71
C ILE A 509 -26.25 20.01 -7.56
N THR A 510 -27.42 19.71 -7.02
CA THR A 510 -28.54 19.10 -7.74
C THR A 510 -29.63 20.14 -7.95
N PRO A 511 -29.68 20.82 -9.12
CA PRO A 511 -30.71 21.80 -9.43
C PRO A 511 -32.03 21.10 -9.73
N GLU A 512 -33.14 21.78 -9.49
CA GLU A 512 -34.48 21.23 -9.76
C GLU A 512 -34.64 20.94 -11.28
N ASN A 513 -34.92 19.68 -11.62
CA ASN A 513 -35.08 19.17 -12.99
C ASN A 513 -33.82 19.31 -13.90
N GLN A 514 -32.62 19.36 -13.32
CA GLN A 514 -31.36 19.35 -14.08
C GLN A 514 -30.40 18.29 -13.53
N PRO A 515 -29.42 17.83 -14.33
CA PRO A 515 -28.35 16.94 -13.84
C PRO A 515 -27.57 17.55 -12.69
N THR A 516 -27.04 16.70 -11.80
CA THR A 516 -26.12 17.13 -10.74
C THR A 516 -24.84 17.69 -11.33
N ILE A 517 -24.36 18.77 -10.74
CA ILE A 517 -23.17 19.52 -11.14
C ILE A 517 -22.16 19.40 -10.01
N TYR A 518 -20.93 19.03 -10.36
CA TYR A 518 -19.83 18.86 -9.42
C TYR A 518 -18.89 20.05 -9.52
N MET A 519 -18.55 20.64 -8.38
CA MET A 519 -17.66 21.81 -8.32
C MET A 519 -16.67 21.69 -7.18
N ASP A 520 -15.38 21.73 -7.50
CA ASP A 520 -14.32 21.88 -6.53
C ASP A 520 -14.26 23.33 -6.02
N VAL A 521 -14.31 23.49 -4.70
CA VAL A 521 -14.28 24.77 -3.99
C VAL A 521 -13.14 24.75 -2.99
N LEU A 522 -12.09 25.53 -3.28
CA LEU A 522 -11.07 25.85 -2.29
C LEU A 522 -11.56 27.00 -1.42
N VAL A 523 -11.73 26.74 -0.12
CA VAL A 523 -12.02 27.79 0.87
C VAL A 523 -10.72 28.54 1.14
N PRO A 524 -10.69 29.88 1.03
CA PRO A 524 -9.48 30.66 1.29
C PRO A 524 -8.94 30.46 2.70
N GLU A 525 -7.63 30.68 2.85
CA GLU A 525 -6.94 30.67 4.15
C GLU A 525 -7.21 31.97 4.94
N PHE A 526 -7.54 31.81 6.21
CA PHE A 526 -7.85 32.84 7.19
C PHE A 526 -7.29 32.40 8.54
N GLU A 527 -6.68 33.35 9.27
CA GLU A 527 -6.09 33.10 10.59
C GLU A 527 -7.14 33.02 11.72
N GLU A 528 -8.31 33.64 11.51
CA GLU A 528 -9.40 33.70 12.48
C GLU A 528 -10.76 33.54 11.77
N PHE A 529 -11.83 33.35 12.55
CA PHE A 529 -13.19 33.23 12.01
C PHE A 529 -13.52 34.41 11.08
N GLN A 530 -13.94 34.10 9.86
CA GLN A 530 -14.25 35.12 8.85
C GLN A 530 -15.49 34.77 8.03
N ALA A 531 -16.35 35.76 7.81
CA ALA A 531 -17.39 35.67 6.80
C ALA A 531 -16.78 35.86 5.40
N TYR A 532 -17.10 34.96 4.48
CA TYR A 532 -16.62 35.00 3.10
C TYR A 532 -17.81 34.95 2.14
N GLU A 533 -17.96 35.99 1.32
CA GLU A 533 -19.03 36.06 0.32
C GLU A 533 -18.55 35.56 -1.04
N LYS A 534 -19.32 34.65 -1.66
CA LYS A 534 -18.98 34.12 -2.99
C LYS A 534 -20.20 33.88 -3.87
N THR A 535 -20.13 34.35 -5.11
CA THR A 535 -21.10 33.97 -6.15
C THR A 535 -20.49 32.92 -7.06
N TYR A 536 -21.19 31.80 -7.21
CA TYR A 536 -20.84 30.72 -8.13
C TYR A 536 -21.73 30.81 -9.37
N TYR A 537 -21.11 30.99 -10.53
CA TYR A 537 -21.81 31.04 -11.81
C TYR A 537 -21.76 29.65 -12.47
N ILE A 538 -22.94 29.10 -12.78
CA ILE A 538 -23.09 27.77 -13.37
C ILE A 538 -23.42 27.92 -14.86
N ASP A 539 -22.58 27.36 -15.73
CA ASP A 539 -22.80 27.38 -17.18
C ASP A 539 -23.49 26.09 -17.66
N LYS A 540 -24.63 26.23 -18.34
CA LYS A 540 -25.39 25.11 -18.93
C LYS A 540 -24.62 24.35 -20.01
N THR A 541 -23.61 24.96 -20.63
CA THR A 541 -22.89 24.35 -21.77
C THR A 541 -21.82 23.33 -21.39
N VAL A 542 -21.47 23.22 -20.10
CA VAL A 542 -20.41 22.33 -19.60
C VAL A 542 -20.96 21.02 -19.00
N ILE A 543 -22.28 20.84 -18.96
CA ILE A 543 -22.91 19.57 -18.55
C ILE A 543 -22.73 18.55 -19.70
N ARG A 544 -21.54 17.92 -19.80
CA ARG A 544 -21.32 16.75 -20.64
C ARG A 544 -21.36 15.47 -19.79
N GLN A 545 -21.95 14.46 -20.43
CA GLN A 545 -22.32 13.12 -19.95
C GLN A 545 -21.25 12.38 -19.17
#